data_AF-A0A1F7N1F6-F1
#
_entry.id   AF-A0A1F7N1F6-F1
#
_cell.length_a   1.000
_cell.length_b   1.000
_cell.length_c   1.000
_cell.angle_alpha   90.00
_cell.angle_beta   90.00
_cell.angle_gamma   90.00
#
_symmetry.space_group_name_H-M   'P 1'
#
loop_
_entity.id
_entity.type
_entity.pdbx_description
1 polymer ?
#
loop_
_entity_poly.entity_id
_entity_poly.type
_entity_poly.pdbx_seq_one_letter_code
_entity_poly.pdbx_strand_id
1 'polypeptide(L)'
;MTARDVSPALRKVSALRALCRRLPHSPTPAEEERLRRFETLVASPGAATEADIDALAVGWRRWWLAGRSDFLLAMANGLPAALVERDLRLAGYLQAARMREAAEGSAAPKT
;
A
#
# COMPACT_ATOMS: atom_id res chain seq x y z
N MET A 1 7.84 33.37 28.43
CA MET A 1 7.08 32.80 27.29
C MET A 1 5.79 32.20 27.83
N THR A 2 4.67 32.89 27.65
CA THR A 2 3.38 32.51 28.25
C THR A 2 2.63 31.51 27.37
N ALA A 3 1.99 30.53 28.00
CA ALA A 3 1.24 29.43 27.38
C ALA A 3 0.04 29.84 26.48
N ARG A 4 -0.14 31.14 26.18
CA ARG A 4 -1.27 31.68 25.40
C ARG A 4 -1.08 31.63 23.87
N ASP A 5 0.12 31.37 23.36
CA ASP A 5 0.42 31.46 21.91
C ASP A 5 0.56 30.11 21.18
N VAL A 6 0.35 28.99 21.85
CA VAL A 6 0.57 27.66 21.24
C VAL A 6 -0.65 27.18 20.45
N SER A 7 -1.88 27.53 20.87
CA SER A 7 -3.12 27.07 20.24
C SER A 7 -3.28 27.47 18.77
N PRO A 8 -2.92 28.71 18.33
CA PRO A 8 -2.94 29.08 16.92
C PRO A 8 -1.93 28.28 16.09
N ALA A 9 -0.73 28.04 16.63
CA ALA A 9 0.30 27.25 15.98
C ALA A 9 -0.15 25.79 15.79
N LEU A 10 -0.74 25.17 16.82
CA LEU A 10 -1.29 23.81 16.74
C LEU A 10 -2.43 23.68 15.73
N ARG A 11 -3.29 24.70 15.61
CA ARG A 11 -4.34 24.73 14.58
C ARG A 11 -3.75 24.78 13.17
N LYS A 12 -2.72 25.60 12.94
CA LYS A 12 -2.01 25.66 11.66
C LYS A 12 -1.32 24.34 11.32
N VAL A 13 -0.64 23.71 12.28
CA VAL A 13 0.00 22.39 12.08
C VAL A 13 -1.05 21.31 11.76
N SER A 14 -2.20 21.34 12.45
CA SER A 14 -3.30 20.41 12.18
C SER A 14 -3.90 20.60 10.79
N ALA A 15 -4.10 21.85 10.37
CA ALA A 15 -4.59 22.19 9.04
C ALA A 15 -3.59 21.75 7.94
N LEU A 16 -2.29 21.99 8.15
CA LEU A 16 -1.24 21.51 7.25
C LEU A 16 -1.24 19.98 7.16
N ARG A 17 -1.33 19.28 8.30
CA ARG A 17 -1.42 17.81 8.33
C ARG A 17 -2.66 17.30 7.58
N ALA A 18 -3.80 17.96 7.72
CA ALA A 18 -5.01 17.62 6.99
C ALA A 18 -4.85 17.85 5.47
N LEU A 19 -4.21 18.95 5.09
CA LEU A 19 -3.93 19.27 3.68
C LEU A 19 -2.94 18.28 3.06
N CYS A 20 -1.83 17.97 3.74
CA CYS A 20 -0.86 16.96 3.30
C CYS A 20 -1.49 15.58 3.14
N ARG A 21 -2.53 15.24 3.90
CA ARG A 21 -3.30 13.98 3.73
C ARG A 21 -4.23 13.98 2.52
N ARG A 22 -4.63 15.15 2.02
CA ARG A 22 -5.51 15.30 0.85
C ARG A 22 -4.74 15.49 -0.45
N LEU A 23 -3.47 15.88 -0.37
CA LEU A 23 -2.62 16.01 -1.54
C LEU A 23 -2.30 14.62 -2.11
N PRO A 24 -2.29 14.47 -3.45
CA PRO A 24 -1.77 13.26 -4.07
C PRO A 24 -0.31 13.06 -3.63
N HIS A 25 0.00 11.86 -3.14
CA HIS A 25 1.36 11.51 -2.69
C HIS A 25 2.30 11.60 -3.89
N SER A 26 3.28 12.52 -3.82
CA SER A 26 4.40 12.53 -4.76
C SER A 26 5.44 11.53 -4.25
N PRO A 27 5.83 10.51 -5.03
CA PRO A 27 6.82 9.55 -4.60
C PRO A 27 8.18 10.24 -4.38
N THR A 28 8.87 9.82 -3.33
CA THR A 28 10.28 10.20 -3.13
C THR A 28 11.18 9.45 -4.13
N PRO A 29 12.41 9.91 -4.43
CA PRO A 29 13.31 9.20 -5.35
C PRO A 29 13.57 7.74 -4.95
N ALA A 30 13.66 7.46 -3.65
CA ALA A 30 13.80 6.10 -3.14
C ALA A 30 12.53 5.25 -3.32
N GLU A 31 11.34 5.86 -3.30
CA GLU A 31 10.09 5.17 -3.65
C GLU A 31 9.99 4.93 -5.16
N GLU A 32 10.44 5.86 -5.99
CA GLU A 32 10.47 5.67 -7.45
C GLU A 32 11.35 4.48 -7.84
N GLU A 33 12.54 4.37 -7.25
CA GLU A 33 13.42 3.23 -7.53
C GLU A 33 12.81 1.90 -7.08
N ARG A 34 12.17 1.88 -5.91
CA ARG A 34 11.40 0.72 -5.43
C ARG A 34 10.23 0.38 -6.36
N LEU A 35 9.56 1.37 -6.92
CA LEU A 35 8.47 1.17 -7.88
C LEU A 35 8.99 0.61 -9.21
N ARG A 36 10.13 1.07 -9.71
CA ARG A 36 10.78 0.49 -10.89
C ARG A 36 11.16 -0.97 -10.65
N ARG A 37 11.76 -1.26 -9.50
CA ARG A 37 12.07 -2.65 -9.10
C ARG A 37 10.80 -3.49 -9.04
N PHE A 38 9.74 -2.96 -8.43
CA PHE A 38 8.45 -3.62 -8.37
C PHE A 38 7.89 -3.95 -9.76
N GLU A 39 7.96 -3.03 -10.73
CA GLU A 39 7.51 -3.27 -12.10
C GLU A 39 8.23 -4.46 -12.75
N THR A 40 9.53 -4.66 -12.47
CA THR A 40 10.24 -5.86 -12.93
C THR A 40 9.76 -7.16 -12.27
N LEU A 41 9.35 -7.09 -10.99
CA LEU A 41 8.84 -8.23 -10.24
C LEU A 41 7.43 -8.63 -10.67
N VAL A 42 6.62 -7.68 -11.15
CA VAL A 42 5.29 -7.99 -11.70
C VAL A 42 5.39 -8.94 -12.89
N ALA A 43 6.45 -8.82 -13.71
CA ALA A 43 6.68 -9.72 -14.85
C ALA A 43 7.16 -11.12 -14.42
N SER A 44 7.82 -11.26 -13.28
CA SER A 44 8.30 -12.54 -12.76
C SER A 44 8.23 -12.62 -11.23
N PRO A 45 7.02 -12.80 -10.65
CA PRO A 45 6.84 -12.78 -9.20
C PRO A 45 7.59 -13.91 -8.48
N GLY A 46 7.74 -15.08 -9.11
CA GLY A 46 8.42 -16.23 -8.52
C GLY A 46 9.91 -16.02 -8.26
N ALA A 47 10.52 -15.00 -8.87
CA ALA A 47 11.93 -14.65 -8.66
C ALA A 47 12.14 -13.69 -7.48
N ALA A 48 11.07 -13.29 -6.78
CA ALA A 48 11.17 -12.35 -5.66
C ALA A 48 11.95 -12.94 -4.48
N THR A 49 12.80 -12.11 -3.88
CA THR A 49 13.65 -12.46 -2.73
C THR A 49 13.36 -11.56 -1.53
N GLU A 50 13.96 -11.85 -0.37
CA GLU A 50 13.81 -11.00 0.82
C GLU A 50 14.25 -9.54 0.57
N ALA A 51 15.23 -9.31 -0.31
CA ALA A 51 15.67 -7.97 -0.67
C ALA A 51 14.58 -7.14 -1.39
N ASP A 52 13.59 -7.81 -1.96
CA ASP A 52 12.51 -7.19 -2.73
C ASP A 52 11.29 -6.82 -1.87
N ILE A 53 11.28 -7.14 -0.57
CA ILE A 53 10.13 -6.90 0.33
C ILE A 53 9.68 -5.43 0.31
N ASP A 54 10.63 -4.49 0.39
CA ASP A 54 10.28 -3.07 0.38
C ASP A 54 9.74 -2.60 -0.97
N ALA A 55 10.22 -3.17 -2.08
CA ALA A 55 9.69 -2.89 -3.41
C ALA A 55 8.25 -3.42 -3.53
N LEU A 56 8.01 -4.64 -3.05
CA LEU A 56 6.67 -5.24 -2.99
C LEU A 56 5.73 -4.41 -2.11
N ALA A 57 6.15 -3.98 -0.93
CA ALA A 57 5.31 -3.20 -0.02
C ALA A 57 4.89 -1.86 -0.63
N VAL A 58 5.81 -1.17 -1.31
CA VAL A 58 5.52 0.12 -1.99
C VAL A 58 4.59 -0.11 -3.19
N GLY A 59 4.85 -1.13 -4.01
CA GLY A 59 4.00 -1.48 -5.15
C GLY A 59 2.59 -1.89 -4.75
N TRP A 60 2.47 -2.72 -3.71
CA TRP A 60 1.19 -3.18 -3.19
C TRP A 60 0.39 -2.05 -2.56
N ARG A 61 1.05 -1.14 -1.84
CA ARG A 61 0.41 0.10 -1.37
C ARG A 61 -0.17 0.91 -2.53
N ARG A 62 0.59 1.08 -3.62
CA ARG A 62 0.14 1.82 -4.81
C ARG A 62 -1.09 1.18 -5.44
N TRP A 63 -1.09 -0.14 -5.61
CA TRP A 63 -2.25 -0.86 -6.14
C TRP A 63 -3.46 -0.80 -5.21
N TRP A 64 -3.26 -0.94 -3.90
CA TRP A 64 -4.32 -0.82 -2.91
C TRP A 64 -5.02 0.55 -2.97
N LEU A 65 -4.23 1.63 -3.00
CA LEU A 65 -4.75 3.00 -3.11
C LEU A 65 -5.46 3.24 -4.45
N ALA A 66 -5.07 2.52 -5.50
CA ALA A 66 -5.71 2.56 -6.81
C ALA A 66 -6.92 1.60 -6.95
N GLY A 67 -7.30 0.88 -5.89
CA GLY A 67 -8.41 -0.07 -5.91
C GLY A 67 -8.14 -1.38 -6.66
N ARG A 68 -6.89 -1.62 -7.07
CA ARG A 68 -6.44 -2.78 -7.88
C ARG A 68 -6.23 -4.03 -7.03
N SER A 69 -7.31 -4.49 -6.40
CA SER A 69 -7.28 -5.60 -5.43
C SER A 69 -7.11 -6.96 -6.12
N ASP A 70 -7.63 -7.08 -7.34
CA ASP A 70 -7.43 -8.18 -8.27
C ASP A 70 -5.94 -8.42 -8.58
N PHE A 71 -5.20 -7.35 -8.89
CA PHE A 71 -3.76 -7.43 -9.17
C PHE A 71 -2.95 -7.89 -7.94
N LEU A 72 -3.35 -7.45 -6.74
CA LEU A 72 -2.73 -7.91 -5.49
C LEU A 72 -2.90 -9.42 -5.29
N LEU A 73 -4.11 -9.93 -5.49
CA LEU A 73 -4.42 -11.36 -5.35
C LEU A 73 -3.67 -12.19 -6.40
N ALA A 74 -3.67 -11.75 -7.66
CA ALA A 74 -2.96 -12.43 -8.74
C ALA A 74 -1.45 -12.48 -8.48
N MET A 75 -0.85 -11.37 -8.03
CA MET A 75 0.58 -11.32 -7.73
C MET A 75 0.93 -12.18 -6.52
N ALA A 76 0.11 -12.17 -5.47
CA ALA A 76 0.33 -13.00 -4.28
C ALA A 76 0.40 -14.49 -4.61
N ASN A 77 -0.41 -14.97 -5.56
CA ASN A 77 -0.38 -16.37 -6.01
C ASN A 77 0.92 -16.74 -6.75
N GLY A 78 1.62 -15.76 -7.33
CA GLY A 78 2.89 -15.97 -8.02
C GLY A 78 4.13 -15.79 -7.13
N LEU A 79 3.97 -15.23 -5.92
CA LEU A 79 5.08 -14.99 -5.00
C LEU A 79 5.40 -16.23 -4.14
N PRO A 80 6.65 -16.37 -3.67
CA PRO A 80 6.96 -17.34 -2.63
C PRO A 80 6.15 -17.07 -1.35
N ALA A 81 5.37 -18.05 -0.89
CA ALA A 81 4.48 -17.89 0.27
C ALA A 81 5.21 -17.41 1.54
N ALA A 82 6.41 -17.96 1.79
CA ALA A 82 7.25 -17.58 2.92
C ALA A 82 7.60 -16.08 2.97
N LEU A 83 7.63 -15.42 1.80
CA LEU A 83 7.95 -13.99 1.69
C LEU A 83 6.76 -13.13 2.14
N VAL A 84 5.55 -13.52 1.74
CA VAL A 84 4.31 -12.82 2.11
C VAL A 84 3.97 -13.05 3.59
N GLU A 85 4.19 -14.26 4.11
CA GLU A 85 3.89 -14.60 5.50
C GLU A 85 4.83 -13.94 6.51
N ARG A 86 6.10 -13.70 6.13
CA ARG A 86 7.10 -13.10 7.02
C ARG A 86 6.96 -11.59 7.18
N ASP A 87 6.41 -10.87 6.20
CA ASP A 87 6.21 -9.42 6.28
C ASP A 87 4.75 -9.07 6.58
N LEU A 88 4.52 -8.44 7.75
CA LEU A 88 3.17 -8.06 8.21
C LEU A 88 2.47 -7.05 7.29
N ARG A 89 3.23 -6.22 6.54
CA ARG A 89 2.63 -5.23 5.62
C ARG A 89 2.07 -5.96 4.41
N LEU A 90 2.83 -6.88 3.83
CA LEU A 90 2.38 -7.71 2.71
C LEU A 90 1.18 -8.57 3.13
N ALA A 91 1.28 -9.28 4.26
CA ALA A 91 0.16 -10.05 4.79
C ALA A 91 -1.10 -9.19 5.01
N GLY A 92 -0.94 -7.97 5.53
CA GLY A 92 -2.04 -7.02 5.73
C GLY A 92 -2.73 -6.60 4.43
N TYR A 93 -1.97 -6.25 3.39
CA TYR A 93 -2.56 -5.90 2.09
C TYR A 93 -3.28 -7.09 1.44
N LEU A 94 -2.70 -8.29 1.53
CA LEU A 94 -3.33 -9.50 1.00
C LEU A 94 -4.65 -9.79 1.72
N GLN A 95 -4.67 -9.70 3.05
CA GLN A 95 -5.89 -9.90 3.82
C GLN A 95 -6.95 -8.84 3.47
N ALA A 96 -6.56 -7.58 3.33
CA ALA A 96 -7.48 -6.51 2.94
C ALA A 96 -8.06 -6.73 1.53
N ALA A 97 -7.24 -7.20 0.58
CA ALA A 97 -7.68 -7.54 -0.77
C ALA A 97 -8.71 -8.69 -0.76
N ARG A 98 -8.45 -9.76 0.01
CA ARG A 98 -9.39 -10.88 0.19
C ARG A 98 -10.71 -10.45 0.81
N MET A 99 -10.68 -9.56 1.81
CA MET A 99 -11.89 -9.04 2.45
C MET A 99 -12.73 -8.20 1.48
N ARG A 100 -12.09 -7.41 0.61
CA ARG A 100 -12.79 -6.63 -0.41
C ARG A 100 -13.42 -7.54 -1.47
N GLU A 101 -12.69 -8.53 -1.97
CA GLU A 101 -13.24 -9.51 -2.92
C GLU A 101 -14.43 -10.28 -2.33
N ALA A 102 -14.35 -10.70 -1.07
CA ALA A 102 -15.46 -11.36 -0.38
C ALA A 102 -16.68 -10.45 -0.22
N ALA A 103 -16.47 -9.16 0.05
CA ALA A 103 -17.56 -8.18 0.15
C ALA A 103 -18.22 -7.93 -1.22
N GLU A 104 -17.43 -7.86 -2.29
CA GLU A 104 -17.92 -7.70 -3.67
C GLU A 104 -18.67 -8.94 -4.16
N GLY A 105 -18.15 -10.14 -3.86
CA GLY A 105 -18.82 -11.41 -4.17
C GLY A 105 -20.13 -11.64 -3.40
N SER A 106 -20.23 -11.11 -2.18
CA SER A 106 -21.48 -11.11 -1.40
C SER A 106 -22.53 -10.13 -1.93
N ALA A 107 -22.10 -9.07 -2.64
CA ALA A 107 -22.97 -8.06 -3.22
C ALA A 107 -23.54 -8.43 -4.60
N ALA A 108 -23.04 -9.49 -5.25
CA ALA A 108 -23.58 -9.99 -6.50
C ALA A 108 -24.84 -10.85 -6.25
N PRO A 109 -26.03 -10.47 -6.76
CA PRO A 109 -27.22 -11.27 -6.57
C PRO A 109 -27.09 -12.60 -7.34
N LYS A 110 -27.37 -13.71 -6.64
CA LYS A 110 -27.60 -15.01 -7.28
C LYS A 110 -28.76 -14.84 -8.27
N THR A 111 -28.46 -14.92 -9.55
CA THR A 111 -29.44 -15.05 -10.63
C THR A 111 -29.67 -16.54 -10.90
#